data_AF-A0A538RYD0-F1
#
_entry.id   AF-A0A538RYD0-F1
#
_cell.length_a   1.000
_cell.length_b   1.000
_cell.length_c   1.000
_cell.angle_alpha   90.00
_cell.angle_beta   90.00
_cell.angle_gamma   90.00
#
_symmetry.space_group_name_H-M   'P 1'
#
loop_
_entity.id
_entity.type
_entity.pdbx_description
1 polymer ?
#
loop_
_entity_poly.entity_id
_entity_poly.type
_entity_poly.pdbx_seq_one_letter_code
_entity_poly.pdbx_strand_id
1 'polypeptide(L)'
;MKWLRFVIPLAFLSGLVLVAPGQNFAPPPVQAPNEATLDAIRARSTLLNDLIDSLRRKGMRDPVLADIQVYHKAASWIRALNEFYHAQAGAWTMEALDNGLLRARQAAAGEYPWLQQAGHAVIRGHRSRIVR
;
A
#
# COMPACT_ATOMS: atom_id res chain seq x y z
N MET A 1 40.87 23.32 62.63
CA MET A 1 39.52 23.64 63.15
C MET A 1 38.77 24.47 62.11
N LYS A 2 37.95 23.83 61.26
CA LYS A 2 36.96 24.47 60.38
C LYS A 2 35.69 23.65 60.52
N TRP A 3 34.87 24.02 61.50
CA TRP A 3 33.61 23.36 61.80
C TRP A 3 32.48 23.98 60.99
N LEU A 4 31.72 23.09 60.35
CA LEU A 4 30.26 23.12 60.22
C LEU A 4 29.63 24.33 59.54
N ARG A 5 29.38 24.25 58.22
CA ARG A 5 28.31 25.01 57.56
C ARG A 5 27.62 24.18 56.47
N PHE A 6 26.48 23.62 56.89
CA PHE A 6 25.23 23.42 56.15
C PHE A 6 25.20 22.41 54.98
N VAL A 7 24.81 21.20 55.38
CA VAL A 7 24.01 20.24 54.60
C VAL A 7 22.83 20.97 53.94
N ILE A 8 22.78 20.98 52.60
CA ILE A 8 21.58 21.34 51.83
C ILE A 8 20.90 20.03 51.44
N PRO A 9 19.61 19.83 51.77
CA PRO A 9 18.96 18.55 51.63
C PRO A 9 18.69 18.21 50.15
N LEU A 10 19.06 16.99 49.79
CA LEU A 10 18.60 16.28 48.60
C LEU A 10 17.12 15.90 48.82
N ALA A 11 16.19 16.78 48.46
CA ALA A 11 14.76 16.45 48.43
C ALA A 11 13.97 17.37 47.48
N PHE A 12 13.07 16.77 46.70
CA PHE A 12 12.10 17.35 45.74
C PHE A 12 12.72 17.79 44.41
N LEU A 13 12.45 17.17 43.25
CA LEU A 13 11.17 16.81 42.67
C LEU A 13 11.25 15.46 41.93
N SER A 14 10.65 14.43 42.51
CA SER A 14 10.14 13.29 41.75
C SER A 14 8.79 13.66 41.17
N GLY A 15 8.60 13.40 39.87
CA GLY A 15 7.27 13.19 39.29
C GLY A 15 6.63 14.37 38.56
N LEU A 16 7.12 14.69 37.37
CA LEU A 16 6.22 15.09 36.29
C LEU A 16 6.21 13.96 35.26
N VAL A 17 5.37 12.95 35.50
CA VAL A 17 4.98 12.04 34.42
C VAL A 17 4.07 12.87 33.52
N LEU A 18 4.65 13.44 32.45
CA LEU A 18 3.87 13.95 31.34
C LEU A 18 3.08 12.76 30.79
N VAL A 19 1.79 12.67 31.12
CA VAL A 19 0.86 11.81 30.40
C VAL A 19 0.80 12.41 29.00
N ALA A 20 1.59 11.86 28.09
CA ALA A 20 1.52 12.20 26.68
C ALA A 20 0.06 11.98 26.25
N PRO A 21 -0.57 12.92 25.53
CA PRO A 21 -1.90 12.70 25.00
C PRO A 21 -1.86 11.40 24.19
N GLY A 22 -2.79 10.49 24.48
CA GLY A 22 -2.92 9.25 23.72
C GLY A 22 -3.04 9.59 22.23
N GLN A 23 -2.31 8.86 21.39
CA GLN A 23 -2.40 9.04 19.95
C GLN A 23 -3.85 8.78 19.53
N ASN A 24 -4.42 9.69 18.74
CA ASN A 24 -5.74 9.45 18.18
C ASN A 24 -5.60 8.44 17.03
N PHE A 25 -6.06 7.21 17.28
CA PHE A 25 -6.06 6.12 16.30
C PHE A 25 -7.29 6.10 15.41
N ALA A 26 -8.17 7.10 15.49
CA ALA A 26 -9.29 7.23 14.58
C ALA A 26 -8.76 7.39 13.15
N PRO A 27 -9.33 6.66 12.17
CA PRO A 27 -8.91 6.80 10.78
C PRO A 27 -9.23 8.22 10.28
N PRO A 28 -8.40 8.77 9.39
CA PRO A 28 -8.72 10.03 8.74
C PRO A 28 -10.04 9.93 7.96
N PRO A 29 -10.74 11.05 7.75
CA PRO A 29 -11.97 11.04 6.97
C PRO A 29 -11.70 10.58 5.54
N VAL A 30 -12.68 9.87 4.97
CA VAL A 30 -12.63 9.42 3.57
C VAL A 30 -12.79 10.61 2.64
N GLN A 31 -11.87 10.72 1.69
CA GLN A 31 -11.82 11.68 0.60
C GLN A 31 -12.11 10.93 -0.71
N ALA A 32 -13.36 10.51 -0.88
CA ALA A 32 -13.77 9.70 -2.02
C ALA A 32 -13.57 10.47 -3.35
N PRO A 33 -13.05 9.81 -4.41
CA PRO A 33 -13.00 10.39 -5.75
C PRO A 33 -14.38 10.69 -6.30
N ASN A 34 -14.45 11.53 -7.32
CA ASN A 34 -15.70 11.76 -8.05
C ASN A 34 -16.20 10.49 -8.77
N GLU A 35 -17.48 10.47 -9.11
CA GLU A 35 -18.15 9.32 -9.73
C GLU A 35 -17.48 8.88 -11.05
N ALA A 36 -17.09 9.84 -11.90
CA ALA A 36 -16.39 9.55 -13.14
C ALA A 36 -15.07 8.79 -12.92
N THR A 37 -14.32 9.15 -11.86
CA THR A 37 -13.08 8.45 -11.47
C THR A 37 -13.38 7.05 -10.96
N LEU A 38 -14.43 6.89 -10.13
CA LEU A 38 -14.84 5.58 -9.62
C LEU A 38 -15.25 4.63 -10.74
N ASP A 39 -15.98 5.12 -11.74
CA ASP A 39 -16.36 4.33 -12.92
C ASP A 39 -15.15 3.99 -13.78
N ALA A 40 -14.20 4.91 -13.96
CA ALA A 40 -12.95 4.65 -14.65
C ALA A 40 -12.09 3.57 -13.94
N ILE A 41 -12.04 3.60 -12.61
CA ILE A 41 -11.41 2.56 -11.78
C ILE A 41 -12.12 1.22 -11.98
N ARG A 42 -13.46 1.20 -11.99
CA ARG A 42 -14.26 -0.02 -12.18
C ARG A 42 -13.97 -0.64 -13.55
N ALA A 43 -14.03 0.16 -14.62
CA ALA A 43 -13.79 -0.28 -15.98
C ALA A 43 -12.38 -0.87 -16.16
N ARG A 44 -11.34 -0.17 -15.68
CA ARG A 44 -9.95 -0.65 -15.72
C ARG A 44 -9.73 -1.89 -14.86
N SER A 45 -10.37 -1.97 -13.69
CA SER A 45 -10.30 -3.16 -12.83
C SER A 45 -10.85 -4.39 -13.56
N THR A 46 -12.02 -4.28 -14.19
CA THR A 46 -12.60 -5.36 -14.99
C THR A 46 -11.67 -5.79 -16.13
N LEU A 47 -11.17 -4.82 -16.90
CA LEU A 47 -10.26 -5.10 -18.02
C LEU A 47 -8.98 -5.81 -17.55
N LEU A 48 -8.39 -5.37 -16.44
CA LEU A 48 -7.20 -6.01 -15.87
C LEU A 48 -7.50 -7.43 -15.39
N ASN A 49 -8.66 -7.66 -14.74
CA ASN A 49 -9.06 -8.99 -14.32
C ASN A 49 -9.22 -9.94 -15.52
N ASP A 50 -9.86 -9.49 -16.59
CA ASP A 50 -10.06 -10.30 -17.81
C ASP A 50 -8.72 -10.69 -18.45
N LEU A 51 -7.76 -9.76 -18.49
CA LEU A 51 -6.39 -10.04 -18.95
C LEU A 51 -5.68 -11.04 -18.05
N ILE A 52 -5.76 -10.89 -16.72
CA ILE A 52 -5.19 -11.83 -15.75
C ILE A 52 -5.75 -13.23 -15.96
N ASP A 53 -7.06 -13.36 -16.12
CA ASP A 53 -7.70 -14.66 -16.33
C ASP A 53 -7.33 -15.26 -17.69
N SER A 54 -7.20 -14.44 -18.73
CA SER A 54 -6.69 -14.87 -20.04
C SER A 54 -5.24 -15.38 -19.95
N LEU A 55 -4.34 -14.64 -19.31
CA LEU A 55 -2.95 -15.05 -19.08
C LEU A 55 -2.87 -16.36 -18.29
N ARG A 56 -3.69 -16.50 -17.24
CA ARG A 56 -3.78 -17.73 -16.44
C ARG A 56 -4.21 -18.93 -17.30
N ARG A 57 -5.23 -18.75 -18.15
CA ARG A 57 -5.69 -19.81 -19.08
C ARG A 57 -4.62 -20.19 -20.10
N LYS A 58 -3.81 -19.24 -20.55
CA LYS A 58 -2.63 -19.48 -21.40
C LYS A 58 -1.45 -20.13 -20.68
N GLY A 59 -1.63 -20.52 -19.42
CA GLY A 59 -0.63 -21.26 -18.66
C GLY A 59 0.36 -20.40 -17.88
N MET A 60 0.23 -19.06 -17.90
CA MET A 60 1.12 -18.17 -17.14
C MET A 60 1.04 -18.46 -15.63
N ARG A 61 2.19 -18.48 -14.97
CA ARG A 61 2.34 -18.80 -13.54
C ARG A 61 3.07 -17.69 -12.80
N ASP A 62 3.13 -17.86 -11.48
CA ASP A 62 3.90 -17.01 -10.59
C ASP A 62 5.41 -17.22 -10.87
N PRO A 63 6.24 -16.18 -10.74
CA PRO A 63 5.94 -14.87 -10.12
C PRO A 63 5.23 -13.87 -11.04
N VAL A 64 5.29 -14.05 -12.36
CA VAL A 64 4.75 -13.08 -13.34
C VAL A 64 3.26 -12.80 -13.12
N LEU A 65 2.46 -13.85 -12.96
CA LEU A 65 1.03 -13.68 -12.76
C LEU A 65 0.70 -12.97 -11.43
N ALA A 66 1.41 -13.30 -10.35
CA ALA A 66 1.30 -12.61 -9.07
C ALA A 66 1.72 -11.13 -9.15
N ASP A 67 2.81 -10.82 -9.86
CA ASP A 67 3.29 -9.44 -10.08
C ASP A 67 2.25 -8.55 -10.76
N ILE A 68 1.36 -9.12 -11.59
CA ILE A 68 0.26 -8.40 -12.23
C ILE A 68 -0.97 -8.34 -11.30
N GLN A 69 -1.30 -9.44 -10.62
CA GLN A 69 -2.47 -9.56 -9.74
C GLN A 69 -2.45 -8.57 -8.57
N VAL A 70 -1.27 -8.18 -8.08
CA VAL A 70 -1.16 -7.23 -6.97
C VAL A 70 -1.80 -5.88 -7.28
N TYR A 71 -1.71 -5.41 -8.53
CA TYR A 71 -2.33 -4.14 -8.96
C TYR A 71 -3.85 -4.21 -8.96
N HIS A 72 -4.42 -5.30 -9.51
CA HIS A 72 -5.87 -5.52 -9.46
C HIS A 72 -6.37 -5.62 -8.02
N LYS A 73 -5.62 -6.32 -7.16
CA LYS A 73 -5.97 -6.48 -5.74
C LYS A 73 -5.94 -5.15 -4.98
N ALA A 74 -4.94 -4.30 -5.23
CA ALA A 74 -4.89 -2.97 -4.63
C ALA A 74 -6.14 -2.14 -4.98
N ALA A 75 -6.50 -2.12 -6.26
CA ALA A 75 -7.68 -1.39 -6.73
C ALA A 75 -9.02 -1.98 -6.24
N SER A 76 -9.09 -3.31 -6.09
CA SER A 76 -10.29 -3.95 -5.56
C SER A 76 -10.48 -3.66 -4.07
N TRP A 77 -9.40 -3.67 -3.29
CA TRP A 77 -9.43 -3.45 -1.85
C TRP A 77 -9.76 -2.01 -1.48
N ILE A 78 -9.08 -1.03 -2.07
CA ILE A 78 -9.35 0.38 -1.75
C ILE A 78 -10.81 0.76 -2.02
N ARG A 79 -11.40 0.19 -3.09
CA ARG A 79 -12.81 0.38 -3.42
C ARG A 79 -13.73 -0.38 -2.48
N ALA A 80 -13.46 -1.66 -2.21
CA ALA A 80 -14.31 -2.49 -1.36
C ALA A 80 -14.35 -2.01 0.10
N LEU A 81 -13.25 -1.47 0.59
CA LEU A 81 -13.11 -0.95 1.94
C LEU A 81 -13.36 0.56 2.05
N ASN A 82 -13.57 1.24 0.92
CA ASN A 82 -13.74 2.69 0.82
C ASN A 82 -12.58 3.48 1.48
N GLU A 83 -11.35 3.01 1.32
CA GLU A 83 -10.15 3.53 2.00
C GLU A 83 -9.47 4.67 1.24
N PHE A 84 -10.25 5.61 0.71
CA PHE A 84 -9.71 6.79 0.02
C PHE A 84 -9.31 7.88 1.02
N TYR A 85 -8.26 7.66 1.80
CA TYR A 85 -7.88 8.57 2.89
C TYR A 85 -7.07 9.80 2.46
N HIS A 86 -6.78 9.94 1.18
CA HIS A 86 -6.00 11.04 0.61
C HIS A 86 -6.68 11.56 -0.65
N ALA A 87 -6.64 12.87 -0.89
CA ALA A 87 -7.25 13.49 -2.08
C ALA A 87 -6.77 12.87 -3.41
N GLN A 88 -5.51 12.41 -3.44
CA GLN A 88 -4.91 11.75 -4.62
C GLN A 88 -5.15 10.24 -4.69
N ALA A 89 -5.83 9.63 -3.72
CA ALA A 89 -5.99 8.17 -3.66
C ALA A 89 -6.71 7.62 -4.91
N GLY A 90 -7.65 8.37 -5.49
CA GLY A 90 -8.25 8.03 -6.78
C GLY A 90 -7.23 7.98 -7.93
N ALA A 91 -6.36 8.99 -8.02
CA ALA A 91 -5.32 9.06 -9.04
C ALA A 91 -4.29 7.93 -8.88
N TRP A 92 -3.84 7.66 -7.65
CA TRP A 92 -2.93 6.54 -7.37
C TRP A 92 -3.54 5.18 -7.70
N THR A 93 -4.84 5.00 -7.47
CA THR A 93 -5.55 3.77 -7.83
C THR A 93 -5.57 3.58 -9.35
N MET A 94 -5.80 4.66 -10.09
CA MET A 94 -5.77 4.66 -11.55
C MET A 94 -4.38 4.32 -12.08
N GLU A 95 -3.34 4.96 -11.54
CA GLU A 95 -1.95 4.68 -11.90
C GLU A 95 -1.55 3.22 -11.60
N ALA A 96 -1.98 2.69 -10.45
CA ALA A 96 -1.76 1.28 -10.13
C ALA A 96 -2.42 0.35 -11.16
N LEU A 97 -3.66 0.63 -11.57
CA LEU A 97 -4.34 -0.14 -12.61
C LEU A 97 -3.63 -0.04 -13.95
N ASP A 98 -3.23 1.16 -14.37
CA ASP A 98 -2.53 1.37 -15.64
C ASP A 98 -1.17 0.64 -15.66
N ASN A 99 -0.44 0.61 -14.54
CA ASN A 99 0.77 -0.19 -14.38
C ASN A 99 0.50 -1.70 -14.48
N GLY A 100 -0.57 -2.19 -13.85
CA GLY A 100 -0.98 -3.59 -13.97
C GLY A 100 -1.34 -3.97 -15.41
N LEU A 101 -2.05 -3.08 -16.13
CA LEU A 101 -2.41 -3.25 -17.53
C LEU A 101 -1.18 -3.28 -18.45
N LEU A 102 -0.23 -2.37 -18.22
CA LEU A 102 1.03 -2.35 -18.96
C LEU A 102 1.78 -3.68 -18.80
N ARG A 103 1.94 -4.16 -17.55
CA ARG A 103 2.61 -5.44 -17.30
C ARG A 103 1.85 -6.63 -17.87
N ALA A 104 0.52 -6.62 -17.84
CA ALA A 104 -0.29 -7.67 -18.45
C ALA A 104 -0.07 -7.75 -19.98
N ARG A 105 0.05 -6.60 -20.65
CA ARG A 105 0.33 -6.52 -22.09
C ARG A 105 1.74 -6.99 -22.42
N GLN A 106 2.74 -6.54 -21.66
CA GLN A 106 4.13 -7.00 -21.81
C GLN A 106 4.24 -8.51 -21.59
N ALA A 107 3.63 -9.04 -20.53
CA ALA A 107 3.60 -10.47 -20.26
C ALA A 107 2.92 -11.25 -21.39
N ALA A 108 1.83 -10.72 -21.97
CA ALA A 108 1.18 -11.33 -23.12
C ALA A 108 2.09 -11.39 -24.37
N ALA A 109 3.03 -10.44 -24.51
CA ALA A 109 4.06 -10.43 -25.53
C ALA A 109 5.30 -11.28 -25.18
N GLY A 110 5.34 -11.91 -23.99
CA GLY A 110 6.50 -12.66 -23.52
C GLY A 110 7.62 -11.80 -22.94
N GLU A 111 7.35 -10.52 -22.69
CA GLU A 111 8.32 -9.55 -22.15
C GLU A 111 8.09 -9.29 -20.67
N TYR A 112 9.18 -9.16 -19.91
CA TYR A 112 9.14 -8.93 -18.46
C TYR A 112 10.17 -7.88 -18.01
N PRO A 113 10.12 -6.65 -18.53
CA PRO A 113 11.18 -5.65 -18.29
C PRO A 113 11.37 -5.32 -16.80
N TRP A 114 10.30 -5.38 -16.00
CA TRP A 114 10.38 -5.12 -14.55
C TRP A 114 11.20 -6.17 -13.79
N LEU A 115 11.44 -7.36 -14.36
CA LEU A 115 12.31 -8.36 -13.73
C LEU A 115 13.79 -8.03 -13.85
N GLN A 116 14.15 -7.18 -14.83
CA GLN A 116 15.53 -6.80 -15.12
C GLN A 116 15.87 -5.38 -14.67
N GLN A 117 14.89 -4.64 -14.17
CA GLN A 117 15.08 -3.28 -13.68
C GLN A 117 15.89 -3.29 -12.39
N ALA A 118 17.02 -2.57 -12.40
CA ALA A 118 17.89 -2.35 -11.26
C ALA A 118 17.89 -0.87 -10.84
N GLY A 119 18.33 -0.59 -9.60
CA GLY A 119 18.49 0.78 -9.10
C GLY A 119 17.19 1.49 -8.69
N HIS A 120 16.03 0.86 -8.84
CA HIS A 120 14.74 1.40 -8.46
C HIS A 120 13.87 0.35 -7.75
N ALA A 121 12.94 0.82 -6.90
CA ALA A 121 11.96 -0.05 -6.28
C ALA A 121 10.99 -0.59 -7.33
N VAL A 122 10.82 -1.92 -7.37
CA VAL A 122 9.90 -2.59 -8.28
C VAL A 122 8.86 -3.33 -7.45
N ILE A 123 7.58 -3.06 -7.71
CA ILE A 123 6.49 -3.81 -7.09
C ILE A 123 6.54 -5.26 -7.56
N ARG A 124 6.56 -6.21 -6.61
CA ARG A 124 6.53 -7.66 -6.84
C ARG A 124 5.38 -8.29 -6.07
N GLY A 125 4.72 -9.25 -6.69
CA GLY A 125 3.68 -10.07 -6.08
C GLY A 125 4.24 -11.40 -5.61
N HIS A 126 3.71 -11.89 -4.49
CA HIS A 126 4.04 -13.21 -3.98
C HIS A 126 2.75 -13.93 -3.54
N ARG A 127 2.62 -15.20 -3.92
CA ARG A 127 1.54 -16.07 -3.47
C ARG A 127 2.09 -17.03 -2.42
N SER A 128 1.55 -16.94 -1.21
CA SER A 128 1.93 -17.83 -0.11
C SER A 128 1.65 -19.29 -0.48
N ARG A 129 2.57 -20.19 -0.10
CA ARG A 129 2.44 -21.64 -0.32
C ARG A 129 1.70 -22.35 0.82
N ILE A 130 1.49 -21.68 1.95
CA ILE A 130 0.97 -22.29 3.18
C ILE A 130 -0.56 -22.30 3.21
N VAL A 131 -1.20 -21.27 2.65
CA VAL A 131 -2.65 -21.05 2.74
C VAL A 131 -3.33 -21.36 1.40
N ARG A 132 -2.95 -22.47 0.76
CA ARG A 132 -3.46 -22.83 -0.57
C ARG A 132 -4.77 -23.59 -0.52
#